data_AF-A0A829FAD8-F1
#
_entry.id   AF-A0A829FAD8-F1
#
_cell.length_a   1.000
_cell.length_b   1.000
_cell.length_c   1.000
_cell.angle_alpha   90.00
_cell.angle_beta   90.00
_cell.angle_gamma   90.00
#
_symmetry.space_group_name_H-M   'P 1'
#
loop_
_entity.id
_entity.type
_entity.pdbx_description
1 polymer ?
#
loop_
_entity_poly.entity_id
_entity_poly.type
_entity_poly.pdbx_seq_one_letter_code
_entity_poly.pdbx_strand_id
1 'polypeptide(L)'
;MTLTNEDMKFVIAQILLIDPASERPRIHPKRTQIKRGQLTKRLDLLVQDYENSNAAIDLSMYKETLKALRRMRGQEEYQRLIEEIVLSYTPSKSEIKNKENLKVKKEKQLEKHLIIKQDKQQVSEKEKSTEEEIDTKKGWLANLKTKVWPVKTNS
;
A
#
# COMPACT_ATOMS: atom_id res chain seq x y z
N MET A 1 19.20 31.88 14.43
CA MET A 1 19.68 30.59 13.90
C MET A 1 20.18 30.78 12.48
N THR A 2 21.24 30.08 12.09
CA THR A 2 21.69 30.00 10.69
C THR A 2 20.97 28.83 10.03
N LEU A 3 20.21 29.10 8.96
CA LEU A 3 19.52 28.05 8.19
C LEU A 3 20.54 27.12 7.55
N THR A 4 20.47 25.81 7.82
CA THR A 4 21.33 24.83 7.15
C THR A 4 20.74 24.42 5.80
N ASN A 5 21.56 23.84 4.93
CA ASN A 5 21.08 23.29 3.66
C ASN A 5 20.08 22.13 3.85
N GLU A 6 20.24 21.36 4.93
CA GLU A 6 19.32 20.26 5.27
C GLU A 6 17.95 20.78 5.70
N ASP A 7 17.92 21.82 6.54
CA ASP A 7 16.67 22.47 6.96
C ASP A 7 15.91 23.03 5.75
N MET A 8 16.64 23.68 4.84
CA MET A 8 16.05 24.20 3.60
C MET A 8 15.44 23.08 2.75
N LYS A 9 16.16 21.97 2.57
CA LYS A 9 15.66 20.80 1.84
C LYS A 9 14.45 20.19 2.51
N PHE A 10 14.45 20.10 3.84
CA PHE A 10 13.32 19.60 4.62
C PHE A 10 12.07 20.44 4.38
N VAL A 11 12.16 21.78 4.53
CA VAL A 11 11.04 22.71 4.31
C VAL A 11 10.53 22.61 2.86
N ILE A 12 11.43 22.59 1.88
CA ILE A 12 11.03 22.47 0.46
C ILE A 12 10.35 21.13 0.21
N ALA A 13 10.84 20.03 0.77
CA ALA A 13 10.24 18.71 0.61
C ALA A 13 8.78 18.69 1.07
N GLN A 14 8.43 19.35 2.18
CA GLN A 14 7.03 19.47 2.64
C GLN A 14 6.09 20.00 1.54
N ILE A 15 6.58 20.91 0.69
CA ILE A 15 5.82 21.48 -0.44
C ILE A 15 5.77 20.53 -1.65
N LEU A 16 6.80 19.71 -1.86
CA LEU A 16 6.89 18.82 -3.03
C LEU A 16 6.15 17.49 -2.83
N LEU A 17 6.02 17.05 -1.59
CA LEU A 17 5.40 15.78 -1.23
C LEU A 17 3.88 15.79 -1.47
N ILE A 18 3.33 14.62 -1.79
CA ILE A 18 1.88 14.40 -1.87
C ILE A 18 1.28 14.49 -0.46
N ASP A 19 1.88 13.74 0.45
CA ASP A 19 1.55 13.70 1.87
C ASP A 19 2.85 13.60 2.66
N PRO A 20 3.25 14.68 3.38
CA PRO A 20 4.45 14.67 4.18
C PRO A 20 4.34 13.83 5.46
N ALA A 21 3.14 13.54 5.95
CA ALA A 21 2.92 12.75 7.16
C ALA A 21 2.84 11.24 6.89
N SER A 22 2.92 10.84 5.62
CA SER A 22 2.90 9.44 5.21
C SER A 22 4.13 8.68 5.73
N GLU A 23 3.96 7.40 6.08
CA GLU A 23 5.09 6.49 6.40
C GLU A 23 6.08 6.36 5.22
N ARG A 24 5.57 6.55 3.99
CA ARG A 24 6.35 6.50 2.76
C ARG A 24 6.08 7.74 1.92
N PRO A 25 6.65 8.90 2.29
CA PRO A 25 6.43 10.15 1.58
C PRO A 25 6.92 10.02 0.14
N ARG A 26 6.12 10.54 -0.81
CA ARG A 26 6.42 10.54 -2.24
C ARG A 26 6.27 11.92 -2.82
N ILE A 27 7.18 12.29 -3.71
CA ILE A 27 7.10 13.55 -4.46
C ILE A 27 5.91 13.48 -5.43
N HIS A 28 5.13 14.55 -5.48
CA HIS A 28 4.04 14.66 -6.43
C HIS A 28 4.61 14.78 -7.85
N PRO A 29 4.17 13.99 -8.85
CA PRO A 29 4.76 13.96 -10.20
C PRO A 29 4.82 15.33 -10.89
N LYS A 30 3.78 16.16 -10.70
CA LYS A 30 3.74 17.54 -11.24
C LYS A 30 4.67 18.54 -10.54
N ARG A 31 5.35 18.14 -9.45
CA ARG A 31 6.20 19.01 -8.62
C ARG A 31 7.69 18.68 -8.75
N THR A 32 8.07 17.66 -9.51
CA THR A 32 9.47 17.26 -9.73
C THR A 32 10.30 18.33 -10.46
N GLN A 33 9.65 19.16 -11.27
CA GLN A 33 10.26 20.26 -12.03
C GLN A 33 9.56 21.59 -11.72
N ILE A 34 9.14 21.78 -10.46
CA ILE A 34 8.47 23.02 -10.06
C ILE A 34 9.39 24.23 -10.32
N LYS A 35 8.82 25.33 -10.84
CA LYS A 35 9.58 26.57 -11.04
C LYS A 35 9.80 27.28 -9.71
N ARG A 36 10.96 27.94 -9.54
CA ARG A 36 11.30 28.70 -8.32
C ARG A 36 10.19 29.63 -7.85
N GLY A 37 9.67 30.48 -8.75
CA GLY A 37 8.58 31.41 -8.40
C GLY A 37 7.30 30.72 -7.94
N GLN A 38 6.99 29.55 -8.49
CA GLN A 38 5.83 28.75 -8.07
C GLN A 38 6.06 28.13 -6.68
N LEU A 39 7.25 27.61 -6.42
CA LEU A 39 7.64 27.10 -5.10
C LEU A 39 7.59 28.21 -4.04
N THR A 40 8.21 29.36 -4.33
CA THR A 40 8.21 30.52 -3.43
C THR A 40 6.79 30.98 -3.13
N LYS A 41 5.91 31.08 -4.14
CA LYS A 41 4.51 31.47 -3.93
C LYS A 41 3.75 30.46 -3.06
N ARG A 42 3.95 29.16 -3.28
CA ARG A 42 3.32 28.12 -2.45
C ARG A 42 3.79 28.18 -1.00
N LEU A 43 5.09 28.39 -0.78
CA LEU A 43 5.67 28.52 0.55
C LEU A 43 5.16 29.78 1.26
N ASP A 44 5.06 30.90 0.54
CA ASP A 44 4.54 32.18 1.07
C ASP A 44 3.08 32.03 1.54
N LEU A 45 2.24 31.39 0.72
CA LEU A 45 0.85 31.10 1.08
C LEU A 45 0.75 30.18 2.30
N LEU A 46 1.58 29.13 2.36
CA LEU A 46 1.59 28.22 3.52
C LEU A 46 1.99 28.97 4.81
N VAL A 47 2.97 29.87 4.75
CA VAL A 47 3.35 30.68 5.91
C VAL A 47 2.19 31.58 6.33
N GLN A 48 1.53 32.25 5.37
CA GLN A 48 0.36 33.10 5.65
C GLN A 48 -0.78 32.28 6.27
N ASP A 49 -1.07 31.10 5.75
CA ASP A 49 -2.13 30.22 6.28
C ASP A 49 -1.86 29.83 7.74
N TYR A 50 -0.61 29.53 8.08
CA TYR A 50 -0.23 29.23 9.46
C TYR A 50 -0.20 30.45 10.37
N GLU A 51 0.22 31.62 9.87
CA GLU A 51 0.15 32.88 10.64
C GLU A 51 -1.31 33.29 10.94
N ASN A 52 -2.21 33.03 9.99
CA ASN A 52 -3.64 33.26 10.14
C ASN A 52 -4.32 32.18 10.99
N SER A 53 -3.66 31.03 11.17
CA SER A 53 -4.11 30.02 12.12
C SER A 53 -3.78 30.49 13.53
N ASN A 54 -4.72 30.40 14.47
CA ASN A 54 -4.47 30.69 15.89
C ASN A 54 -3.56 29.65 16.58
N ALA A 55 -2.76 28.91 15.81
CA ALA A 55 -1.84 27.90 16.33
C ALA A 55 -0.47 28.53 16.60
N ALA A 56 0.10 28.22 17.75
CA ALA A 56 1.46 28.65 18.12
C ALA A 56 2.51 27.76 17.41
N ILE A 57 2.67 27.95 16.10
CA ILE A 57 3.63 27.22 15.27
C ILE A 57 4.83 28.14 15.01
N ASP A 58 6.05 27.63 15.22
CA ASP A 58 7.25 28.35 14.81
C ASP A 58 7.44 28.28 13.29
N LEU A 59 7.40 29.43 12.64
CA LEU A 59 7.54 29.60 11.18
C LEU A 59 8.91 30.13 10.77
N SER A 60 9.86 30.24 11.71
CA SER A 60 11.20 30.77 11.47
C SER A 60 11.90 30.09 10.28
N MET A 61 11.91 28.77 10.24
CA MET A 61 12.55 27.98 9.17
C MET A 61 11.91 28.20 7.80
N TYR A 62 10.57 28.32 7.75
CA TYR A 62 9.85 28.59 6.51
C TYR A 62 10.19 29.98 5.97
N LYS A 63 10.21 31.00 6.84
CA LYS A 63 10.56 32.38 6.48
C LYS A 63 12.01 32.51 6.01
N GLU A 64 12.96 31.86 6.69
CA GLU A 64 14.36 31.87 6.27
C GLU A 64 14.58 31.14 4.95
N THR A 65 13.91 30.00 4.75
CA THR A 65 13.92 29.29 3.45
C THR A 65 13.40 30.18 2.32
N LEU A 66 12.36 30.97 2.60
CA LEU A 66 11.79 31.88 1.63
C LEU A 66 12.75 33.02 1.26
N LYS A 67 13.48 33.56 2.23
CA LYS A 67 14.57 34.52 1.99
C LYS A 67 15.69 33.89 1.16
N ALA A 68 16.09 32.65 1.45
CA ALA A 68 17.11 31.93 0.70
C ALA A 68 16.69 31.73 -0.77
N LEU A 69 15.46 31.27 -1.01
CA LEU A 69 14.90 31.09 -2.37
C LEU A 69 14.84 32.41 -3.16
N ARG A 70 14.55 33.54 -2.51
CA ARG A 70 14.55 34.87 -3.15
C ARG A 70 15.96 35.38 -3.47
N ARG A 71 16.96 35.00 -2.67
CA ARG A 71 18.37 35.39 -2.86
C ARG A 71 19.09 34.57 -3.92
N MET A 72 18.66 33.33 -4.13
CA MET A 72 19.21 32.43 -5.15
C MET A 72 19.05 33.06 -6.54
N ARG A 73 20.15 33.42 -7.19
CA ARG A 73 20.13 34.07 -8.52
C ARG A 73 20.24 33.04 -9.65
N GLY A 74 21.02 31.98 -9.46
CA GLY A 74 21.28 30.96 -10.48
C GLY A 74 20.11 30.01 -10.67
N GLN A 75 19.73 29.78 -11.94
CA GLN A 75 18.77 28.73 -12.27
C GLN A 75 19.34 27.33 -12.02
N GLU A 76 20.64 27.13 -12.27
CA GLU A 76 21.31 25.85 -12.05
C GLU A 76 21.39 25.47 -10.57
N GLU A 77 21.68 26.44 -9.69
CA GLU A 77 21.71 26.24 -8.23
C GLU A 77 20.35 25.74 -7.73
N TYR A 78 19.28 26.38 -8.20
CA TYR A 78 17.91 25.98 -7.90
C TYR A 78 17.61 24.58 -8.42
N GLN A 79 17.96 24.30 -9.67
CA GLN A 79 17.68 23.03 -10.30
C GLN A 79 18.38 21.87 -9.58
N ARG A 80 19.66 22.04 -9.22
CA ARG A 80 20.43 21.07 -8.42
C ARG A 80 19.78 20.80 -7.07
N LEU A 81 19.33 21.85 -6.38
CA LEU A 81 18.63 21.71 -5.10
C LEU A 81 17.36 20.87 -5.24
N ILE A 82 16.53 21.16 -6.26
CA ILE A 82 15.30 20.39 -6.49
C ILE A 82 15.61 18.95 -6.86
N GLU A 83 16.60 18.71 -7.73
CA GLU A 83 17.02 17.37 -8.11
C GLU A 83 17.49 16.55 -6.92
N GLU A 84 18.30 17.14 -6.03
CA GLU A 84 18.76 16.46 -4.83
C GLU A 84 17.59 16.04 -3.92
N ILE A 85 16.59 16.93 -3.75
CA ILE A 85 15.38 16.61 -3.00
C ILE A 85 14.58 15.53 -3.71
N VAL A 86 14.38 15.62 -5.02
CA VAL A 86 13.61 14.61 -5.76
C VAL A 86 14.28 13.23 -5.69
N LEU A 87 15.61 13.19 -5.77
CA LEU A 87 16.39 11.95 -5.67
C LEU A 87 16.24 11.29 -4.30
N SER A 88 16.18 12.05 -3.20
CA SER A 88 16.04 11.48 -1.86
C SER A 88 14.70 10.76 -1.63
N TYR A 89 13.66 11.12 -2.39
CA TYR A 89 12.33 10.50 -2.32
C TYR A 89 12.00 9.58 -3.51
N THR A 90 12.90 9.43 -4.48
CA THR A 90 12.71 8.53 -5.62
C THR A 90 13.37 7.19 -5.31
N PRO A 91 12.59 6.10 -5.15
CA PRO A 91 13.18 4.80 -4.82
C PRO A 91 14.08 4.33 -5.96
N SER A 92 15.24 3.79 -5.60
CA SER A 92 16.18 3.24 -6.57
C SER A 92 15.57 2.04 -7.32
N LYS A 93 16.03 1.76 -8.55
CA LYS A 93 15.52 0.63 -9.36
C LYS A 93 15.60 -0.73 -8.64
N SER A 94 16.60 -0.91 -7.78
CA SER A 94 16.77 -2.10 -6.93
C SER A 94 15.70 -2.17 -5.83
N GLU A 95 15.38 -1.05 -5.19
CA GLU A 95 14.29 -0.98 -4.19
C GLU A 95 12.92 -1.26 -4.81
N ILE A 96 12.68 -0.82 -6.04
CA ILE A 96 11.42 -1.07 -6.75
C ILE A 96 11.24 -2.58 -6.99
N LYS A 97 12.26 -3.26 -7.52
CA LYS A 97 12.24 -4.73 -7.72
C LYS A 97 12.04 -5.50 -6.41
N ASN A 98 12.72 -5.08 -5.35
CA ASN A 98 12.55 -5.68 -4.03
C ASN A 98 11.11 -5.50 -3.50
N LYS A 99 10.50 -4.33 -3.71
CA LYS A 99 9.11 -4.05 -3.33
C LYS A 99 8.11 -4.90 -4.11
N GLU A 100 8.31 -5.10 -5.41
CA GLU A 100 7.47 -5.99 -6.24
C GLU A 100 7.59 -7.44 -5.75
N ASN A 101 8.81 -7.93 -5.51
CA ASN A 101 9.06 -9.26 -4.98
C ASN A 101 8.42 -9.47 -3.59
N LEU A 102 8.42 -8.45 -2.73
CA LEU A 102 7.77 -8.47 -1.43
C LEU A 102 6.23 -8.49 -1.54
N LYS A 103 5.63 -7.74 -2.47
CA LYS A 103 4.18 -7.78 -2.73
C LYS A 103 3.75 -9.16 -3.22
N VAL A 104 4.44 -9.71 -4.22
CA VAL A 104 4.16 -11.05 -4.78
C VAL A 104 4.28 -12.14 -3.71
N LYS A 105 5.27 -12.03 -2.79
CA LYS A 105 5.39 -12.96 -1.66
C LYS A 105 4.20 -12.87 -0.69
N LYS A 106 3.74 -11.67 -0.36
CA LYS A 106 2.59 -11.47 0.53
C LYS A 106 1.28 -11.95 -0.08
N GLU A 107 1.06 -11.70 -1.37
CA GLU A 107 -0.12 -12.19 -2.11
C GLU A 107 -0.15 -13.73 -2.15
N LYS A 108 0.97 -14.38 -2.46
CA LYS A 108 1.07 -15.85 -2.42
C LYS A 108 0.85 -16.44 -1.02
N GLN A 109 1.21 -15.71 0.04
CA GLN A 109 0.92 -16.14 1.42
C GLN A 109 -0.55 -15.98 1.78
N LEU A 110 -1.20 -14.90 1.35
CA LEU A 110 -2.64 -14.68 1.52
C LEU A 110 -3.48 -15.72 0.75
N GLU A 111 -3.11 -16.02 -0.50
CA GLU A 111 -3.75 -17.09 -1.29
C GLU A 111 -3.64 -18.45 -0.59
N LYS A 112 -2.45 -18.82 -0.10
CA LYS A 112 -2.28 -20.05 0.70
C LYS A 112 -3.15 -20.06 1.95
N HIS A 113 -3.25 -18.92 2.64
CA HIS A 113 -4.06 -18.82 3.85
C HIS A 113 -5.58 -18.86 3.59
N LEU A 114 -6.01 -18.38 2.42
CA LEU A 114 -7.39 -18.48 1.92
C LEU A 114 -7.75 -19.92 1.53
N ILE A 115 -6.85 -20.63 0.84
CA ILE A 115 -7.03 -22.05 0.49
C ILE A 115 -7.16 -22.91 1.77
N ILE A 116 -6.29 -22.69 2.76
CA ILE A 116 -6.36 -23.42 4.06
C ILE A 116 -7.67 -23.14 4.81
N LYS A 117 -8.28 -21.96 4.65
CA LYS A 117 -9.57 -21.65 5.27
C LYS A 117 -10.75 -22.32 4.56
N GLN A 118 -10.70 -22.43 3.23
CA GLN A 118 -11.72 -23.13 2.45
C GLN A 118 -11.72 -24.64 2.74
N ASP A 119 -10.55 -25.26 2.88
CA ASP A 119 -10.45 -26.68 3.27
C ASP A 119 -11.01 -26.94 4.67
N LYS A 120 -10.83 -26.01 5.61
CA LYS A 120 -11.40 -26.15 6.97
C LYS A 120 -12.93 -26.01 7.01
N GLN A 121 -13.54 -25.22 6.11
CA GLN A 121 -15.00 -25.11 6.02
C GLN A 121 -15.64 -26.34 5.36
N GLN A 122 -14.98 -26.97 4.38
CA GLN A 122 -15.47 -28.23 3.78
C GLN A 122 -15.39 -29.42 4.76
N VAL A 123 -14.44 -29.42 5.70
CA VAL A 123 -14.37 -30.45 6.75
C VAL A 123 -15.51 -30.30 7.76
N SER A 124 -15.90 -29.08 8.14
CA SER A 124 -17.02 -28.89 9.08
C SER A 124 -18.40 -29.15 8.46
N GLU A 125 -18.55 -29.05 7.14
CA GLU A 125 -19.78 -29.47 6.43
C GLU A 125 -19.87 -30.99 6.23
N LYS A 126 -18.72 -31.69 6.13
CA LYS A 126 -18.69 -33.16 6.14
C LYS A 126 -18.98 -33.76 7.51
N GLU A 127 -18.61 -33.10 8.61
CA GLU A 127 -18.89 -33.60 9.95
C GLU A 127 -20.36 -33.42 10.37
N LYS A 128 -21.07 -32.40 9.84
CA LYS A 128 -22.52 -32.23 10.07
C LYS A 128 -23.41 -33.17 9.26
N SER A 129 -22.91 -33.74 8.16
CA SER A 129 -23.67 -34.70 7.34
C SER A 129 -23.52 -36.15 7.78
N THR A 130 -22.67 -36.44 8.78
CA THR A 130 -22.48 -37.78 9.35
C THR A 130 -23.20 -38.04 10.67
N GLU A 131 -23.91 -37.06 11.25
CA GLU A 131 -24.70 -37.24 12.48
C GLU A 131 -26.22 -37.37 12.25
N GLU A 132 -26.73 -37.15 11.04
CA GLU A 132 -28.17 -37.35 10.72
C GLU A 132 -28.48 -38.67 9.95
N GLU A 133 -27.49 -39.49 9.64
CA GLU A 133 -27.68 -40.78 8.94
C GLU A 133 -27.49 -42.00 9.86
N ILE A 134 -28.00 -41.93 11.08
CA ILE A 134 -28.11 -43.06 12.01
C ILE A 134 -29.54 -43.19 12.55
N ASP A 135 -30.58 -43.03 11.71
CA ASP A 135 -31.94 -43.42 12.13
C ASP A 135 -32.87 -43.89 11.00
N THR A 136 -32.37 -44.63 10.01
CA THR A 136 -33.24 -45.40 9.09
C THR A 136 -32.71 -46.80 8.74
N LYS A 137 -31.72 -47.33 9.46
CA LYS A 137 -31.29 -48.74 9.36
C LYS A 137 -32.24 -49.72 10.05
N LYS A 138 -33.53 -49.71 9.69
CA LYS A 138 -34.48 -50.82 9.96
C LYS A 138 -35.57 -50.80 8.88
N GLY A 139 -35.34 -51.43 7.72
CA GLY A 139 -36.44 -51.59 6.77
C GLY A 139 -36.15 -52.26 5.42
N TRP A 140 -35.01 -52.01 4.77
CA TRP A 140 -34.88 -52.38 3.34
C TRP A 140 -34.04 -53.63 3.05
N LEU A 141 -33.04 -53.99 3.87
CA LEU A 141 -32.12 -55.08 3.50
C LEU A 141 -32.60 -56.51 3.82
N ALA A 142 -33.88 -56.70 4.16
CA ALA A 142 -34.42 -58.03 4.49
C ALA A 142 -34.97 -58.82 3.29
N ASN A 143 -34.85 -58.33 2.05
CA ASN A 143 -35.58 -58.95 0.95
C ASN A 143 -34.83 -58.95 -0.38
N LEU A 144 -33.71 -59.67 -0.48
CA LEU A 144 -33.00 -59.85 -1.76
C LEU A 144 -31.99 -61.01 -1.77
N LYS A 145 -32.36 -62.21 -1.31
CA LYS A 145 -31.68 -63.47 -1.71
C LYS A 145 -32.68 -64.63 -1.77
N THR A 146 -32.49 -65.50 -2.77
CA THR A 146 -33.34 -66.65 -3.23
C THR A 146 -34.40 -66.23 -4.26
N LYS A 147 -34.55 -66.76 -5.49
CA LYS A 147 -34.19 -68.03 -6.15
C LYS A 147 -33.90 -67.79 -7.65
N VAL A 148 -32.79 -68.33 -8.18
CA VAL A 148 -32.66 -69.46 -9.13
C VAL A 148 -33.40 -69.31 -10.49
N TRP A 149 -32.62 -69.22 -11.59
CA TRP A 149 -33.07 -69.39 -12.97
C TRP A 149 -33.01 -70.87 -13.38
N PRO A 150 -34.04 -71.44 -14.06
CA PRO A 150 -33.92 -72.73 -14.69
C PRO A 150 -33.46 -72.59 -16.16
N VAL A 151 -32.37 -73.28 -16.49
CA VAL A 151 -31.90 -73.51 -17.86
C VAL A 151 -32.84 -74.51 -18.54
N LYS A 152 -33.20 -74.27 -19.80
CA LYS A 152 -33.72 -75.31 -20.70
C LYS A 152 -32.89 -75.36 -21.98
N THR A 153 -32.22 -76.48 -22.16
CA THR A 153 -31.66 -76.98 -23.41
C THR A 153 -32.78 -77.51 -24.31
N ASN A 154 -32.70 -77.26 -25.61
CA ASN A 154 -33.58 -77.88 -26.62
C ASN A 154 -33.19 -79.34 -26.88
N SER A 155 -34.10 -80.27 -26.64
CA SER A 155 -34.55 -81.37 -27.52
C SER A 155 -35.61 -82.21 -26.80
#